data_AF-A0A2V6H271-F1
#
_entry.id   AF-A0A2V6H271-F1
#
_cell.length_a   1.000
_cell.length_b   1.000
_cell.length_c   1.000
_cell.angle_alpha   90.00
_cell.angle_beta   90.00
_cell.angle_gamma   90.00
#
_symmetry.space_group_name_H-M   'P 1'
#
loop_
_entity.id
_entity.type
_entity.pdbx_description
1 polymer ?
#
loop_
_entity_poly.entity_id
_entity_poly.type
_entity_poly.pdbx_seq_one_letter_code
_entity_poly.pdbx_strand_id
1 'polypeptide(L)'
;VGATSDPHDVQIFYSRKGQTADAIVERLASKYGHRFELMVATSDYLEQQTANACGAECISPETLRGLMQEARARQAVVTSKRA
;
A
#
# COMPACT_ATOMS: atom_id res chain seq x y z
N VAL A 1 8.50 -23.96 -2.15
CA VAL A 1 8.13 -23.05 -1.05
C VAL A 1 6.84 -22.33 -1.41
N GLY A 2 5.76 -22.57 -0.65
CA GLY A 2 4.51 -21.83 -0.77
C GLY A 2 4.63 -20.50 -0.04
N ALA A 3 4.13 -19.42 -0.63
CA ALA A 3 4.12 -18.11 0.01
C ALA A 3 3.13 -18.17 1.19
N THR A 4 3.66 -18.44 2.37
CA THR A 4 2.94 -18.23 3.63
C THR A 4 3.20 -16.77 3.96
N SER A 5 2.18 -15.93 3.86
CA SER A 5 2.25 -14.55 4.34
C SER A 5 2.39 -14.64 5.86
N ASP A 6 3.53 -14.20 6.40
CA ASP A 6 3.70 -14.09 7.83
C ASP A 6 2.77 -12.95 8.30
N PRO A 7 2.06 -13.05 9.44
CA PRO A 7 1.35 -11.92 10.03
C PRO A 7 2.22 -10.65 10.17
N HIS A 8 3.55 -10.78 10.13
CA HIS A 8 4.50 -9.67 10.14
C HIS A 8 4.61 -8.91 8.80
N ASP A 9 4.09 -9.46 7.69
CA ASP A 9 4.17 -8.84 6.36
C ASP A 9 3.20 -7.66 6.18
N VAL A 10 2.16 -7.57 7.02
CA VAL A 10 1.15 -6.50 6.96
C VAL A 10 1.02 -5.82 8.32
N GLN A 11 1.36 -4.54 8.36
CA GLN A 11 1.19 -3.71 9.56
C GLN A 11 -0.11 -2.93 9.50
N ILE A 12 -0.93 -3.04 10.54
CA ILE A 12 -2.21 -2.33 10.66
C ILE A 12 -2.04 -1.17 11.66
N PHE A 13 -2.35 0.05 11.22
CA PHE A 13 -2.34 1.24 12.05
C PHE A 13 -3.77 1.76 12.23
N TYR A 14 -4.15 2.05 13.47
CA TYR A 14 -5.42 2.70 13.80
C TYR A 14 -5.16 4.16 14.17
N SER A 15 -5.98 5.07 13.66
CA SER A 15 -5.96 6.47 14.09
C SER A 15 -6.52 6.61 15.50
N ARG A 16 -6.03 7.63 16.21
CA ARG A 16 -6.62 8.02 17.51
C ARG A 16 -7.92 8.78 17.28
N LYS A 17 -8.76 8.86 18.31
CA LYS A 17 -9.96 9.71 18.27
C LYS A 17 -9.58 11.15 17.92
N GLY A 18 -10.24 11.71 16.90
CA GLY A 18 -9.97 13.07 16.40
C GLY A 18 -8.78 13.17 15.43
N GLN A 19 -8.16 12.05 15.06
CA GLN A 19 -7.10 12.00 14.05
C GLN A 19 -7.63 11.30 12.78
N THR A 20 -7.35 11.88 11.62
CA THR A 20 -7.64 11.27 10.32
C THR A 20 -6.63 10.19 9.98
N ALA A 21 -6.98 9.31 9.03
CA ALA A 21 -6.02 8.34 8.49
C ALA A 21 -4.84 9.06 7.79
N ASP A 22 -5.14 10.17 7.13
CA ASP A 22 -4.22 11.09 6.45
C ASP A 22 -3.03 11.44 7.34
N ALA A 23 -3.26 11.87 8.59
CA ALA A 23 -2.17 12.22 9.51
C ALA A 23 -1.20 11.06 9.81
N ILE A 24 -1.61 9.79 9.65
CA ILE A 24 -0.71 8.63 9.72
C ILE A 24 0.04 8.47 8.40
N VAL A 25 -0.67 8.54 7.27
CA VAL A 25 -0.10 8.40 5.93
C VAL A 25 0.92 9.52 5.66
N GLU A 26 0.56 10.78 5.87
CA GLU A 26 1.45 11.95 5.75
C GLU A 26 2.71 11.80 6.59
N ARG A 27 2.58 11.32 7.84
CA ARG A 27 3.73 11.10 8.73
C ARG A 27 4.67 10.01 8.19
N LEU A 28 4.12 8.96 7.60
CA LEU A 28 4.92 7.89 6.98
C LEU A 28 5.55 8.39 5.66
N ALA A 29 4.78 9.09 4.83
CA ALA A 29 5.24 9.66 3.56
C ALA A 29 6.37 10.68 3.80
N SER A 30 6.20 11.63 4.71
CA SER A 30 7.24 12.59 5.06
C SER A 30 8.52 11.92 5.57
N LYS A 31 8.39 10.84 6.34
CA LYS A 31 9.54 10.13 6.91
C LYS A 31 10.32 9.29 5.89
N TYR A 32 9.62 8.73 4.89
CA TYR A 32 10.17 7.67 4.04
C TYR A 32 10.12 7.94 2.53
N GLY A 33 9.26 8.84 2.05
CA GLY A 33 9.02 9.06 0.63
C GLY A 33 10.26 9.53 -0.14
N HIS A 34 11.14 10.31 0.49
CA HIS A 34 12.43 10.68 -0.15
C HIS A 34 13.54 9.62 0.01
N ARG A 35 13.30 8.55 0.77
CA ARG A 35 14.31 7.54 1.12
C ARG A 35 14.08 6.21 0.41
N PHE A 36 12.84 5.91 0.06
CA PHE A 36 12.41 4.66 -0.52
C PHE A 36 11.34 4.92 -1.57
N GLU A 37 11.19 4.01 -2.53
CA GLU A 37 10.02 3.98 -3.40
C GLU A 37 8.79 3.64 -2.56
N LEU A 38 8.04 4.67 -2.20
CA LEU A 38 6.85 4.57 -1.36
C LEU A 38 5.62 4.88 -2.20
N MET A 39 4.62 4.01 -2.13
CA MET A 39 3.36 4.16 -2.85
C MET A 39 2.20 4.32 -1.87
N VAL A 40 1.33 5.30 -2.12
CA VAL A 40 0.10 5.55 -1.38
C VAL A 40 -1.10 5.25 -2.28
N ALA A 41 -2.00 4.39 -1.81
CA ALA A 41 -3.24 4.09 -2.53
C ALA A 41 -4.40 4.91 -1.95
N THR A 42 -4.84 5.95 -2.65
CA THR A 42 -5.92 6.84 -2.20
C THR A 42 -6.65 7.50 -3.37
N SER A 43 -7.96 7.73 -3.22
CA SER A 43 -8.75 8.57 -4.14
C SER A 43 -8.97 9.99 -3.59
N ASP A 44 -8.45 10.30 -2.40
CA ASP A 44 -8.51 11.65 -1.85
C ASP A 44 -7.48 12.55 -2.53
N TYR A 45 -7.95 13.60 -3.19
CA TYR A 45 -7.10 14.49 -3.98
C TYR A 45 -6.10 15.29 -3.13
N LEU A 46 -6.50 15.73 -1.93
CA LEU A 46 -5.61 16.49 -1.06
C LEU A 46 -4.52 15.59 -0.50
N GLU A 47 -4.88 14.36 -0.12
CA GLU A 47 -3.89 13.37 0.33
C GLU A 47 -2.88 13.04 -0.78
N GLN A 48 -3.34 12.92 -2.04
CA GLN A 48 -2.42 12.73 -3.18
C GLN A 48 -1.42 13.88 -3.30
N GLN A 49 -1.88 15.13 -3.18
CA GLN A 49 -0.98 16.28 -3.25
C GLN A 49 0.06 16.24 -2.13
N THR A 50 -0.36 15.98 -0.89
CA THR A 50 0.55 15.93 0.26
C THR A 50 1.55 14.78 0.17
N ALA A 51 1.08 13.58 -0.20
CA ALA A 51 1.94 12.41 -0.36
C ALA A 51 2.99 12.60 -1.47
N ASN A 52 2.56 13.13 -2.63
CA ASN A 52 3.47 13.46 -3.74
C ASN A 52 4.50 14.52 -3.34
N ALA A 53 4.09 15.55 -2.58
CA ALA A 53 5.00 16.57 -2.07
C ALA A 53 6.06 15.99 -1.11
N CYS A 54 5.75 14.88 -0.43
CA CYS A 54 6.68 14.13 0.41
C CYS A 54 7.52 13.08 -0.35
N GLY A 55 7.43 13.04 -1.69
CA GLY A 55 8.18 12.13 -2.54
C GLY A 55 7.59 10.73 -2.69
N ALA A 56 6.37 10.48 -2.20
CA ALA A 56 5.67 9.23 -2.46
C ALA A 56 4.95 9.26 -3.81
N GLU A 57 4.75 8.11 -4.44
CA GLU A 57 3.88 7.96 -5.60
C GLU A 57 2.45 7.65 -5.17
N CYS A 58 1.46 8.07 -5.94
CA CYS A 58 0.05 7.81 -5.65
C CYS A 58 -0.61 6.93 -6.72
N ILE A 59 -1.43 5.97 -6.27
CA ILE A 59 -2.32 5.17 -7.13
C ILE A 59 -3.75 5.22 -6.60
N SER A 60 -4.73 4.91 -7.45
CA SER A 60 -6.11 4.78 -6.99
C SER A 60 -6.35 3.43 -6.29
N PRO A 61 -7.38 3.32 -5.44
CA PRO A 61 -7.84 2.06 -4.87
C PRO A 61 -8.22 1.01 -5.93
N GLU A 62 -8.73 1.44 -7.09
CA GLU A 62 -9.06 0.56 -8.21
C GLU A 62 -7.79 -0.02 -8.86
N THR A 63 -6.76 0.80 -9.04
CA THR A 63 -5.44 0.32 -9.49
C THR A 63 -4.88 -0.70 -8.50
N LEU A 64 -4.92 -0.40 -7.19
CA LEU A 64 -4.47 -1.35 -6.16
C LEU A 64 -5.26 -2.67 -6.24
N ARG A 65 -6.58 -2.59 -6.41
CA ARG A 65 -7.44 -3.77 -6.58
C ARG A 65 -7.02 -4.61 -7.79
N GLY A 66 -6.72 -3.98 -8.92
CA GLY A 66 -6.21 -4.67 -10.11
C GLY A 66 -4.90 -5.41 -9.83
N LEU A 67 -3.93 -4.73 -9.23
CA LEU A 67 -2.64 -5.32 -8.85
C LEU A 67 -2.82 -6.53 -7.91
N MET A 68 -3.73 -6.43 -6.94
CA MET A 68 -4.06 -7.55 -6.04
C MET A 68 -4.69 -8.73 -6.78
N GLN A 69 -5.59 -8.48 -7.74
CA GLN A 69 -6.21 -9.54 -8.55
C GLN A 69 -5.17 -10.25 -9.44
N GLU A 70 -4.30 -9.49 -10.10
CA GLU A 70 -3.20 -10.04 -10.89
C GLU A 70 -2.21 -10.86 -10.04
N ALA A 71 -1.87 -10.38 -8.84
CA ALA A 71 -1.04 -11.10 -7.90
C ALA A 71 -1.68 -12.44 -7.48
N ARG A 72 -2.98 -12.44 -7.16
CA ARG A 72 -3.74 -13.67 -6.83
C ARG A 72 -3.77 -14.66 -8.01
N ALA A 73 -4.00 -14.18 -9.22
CA ALA A 73 -4.00 -15.02 -10.42
C ALA A 73 -2.61 -15.67 -10.67
N ARG A 74 -1.53 -14.90 -10.52
CA ARG A 74 -0.16 -15.42 -10.63
C ARG A 74 0.14 -16.48 -9.57
N GLN A 75 -0.27 -16.26 -8.32
CA GLN A 75 -0.12 -17.26 -7.26
C GLN A 75 -0.83 -18.57 -7.59
N ALA A 76 -2.06 -18.52 -8.11
CA ALA A 76 -2.82 -19.70 -8.51
C ALA A 76 -2.14 -20.51 -9.64
N VAL A 77 -1.49 -19.83 -10.60
CA VAL A 77 -0.74 -20.50 -11.66
C VAL A 77 0.53 -21.18 -11.10
N VAL A 78 1.25 -20.50 -10.20
CA VAL A 78 2.49 -21.03 -9.60
C VAL A 78 2.22 -22.25 -8.72
N THR A 79 1.10 -22.29 -8.00
CA THR A 79 0.72 -23.47 -7.20
C THR A 79 0.29 -24.64 -8.09
N SER A 80 -0.41 -24.39 -9.20
CA SER A 80 -0.84 -25.44 -10.14
C SER A 80 0.32 -26.05 -10.95
N LYS A 81 1.36 -25.29 -11.30
CA LYS A 81 2.52 -25.79 -12.07
C LYS A 81 3.49 -26.67 -11.26
N ARG A 82 3.26 -26.79 -9.95
CA ARG A 82 4.05 -27.60 -9.01
C ARG A 82 3.32 -28.86 -8.52
N ALA A 83 2.10 -29.09 -8.99
CA ALA A 83 1.30 -30.29 -8.73
C ALA A 83 1.48 -31.32 -9.86
#